data_AF-A0A0B1P1H2-F1
#
_entry.id   AF-A0A0B1P1H2-F1
#
_cell.length_a   1.000
_cell.length_b   1.000
_cell.length_c   1.000
_cell.angle_alpha   90.00
_cell.angle_beta   90.00
_cell.angle_gamma   90.00
#
_symmetry.space_group_name_H-M   'P 1'
#
loop_
_entity.id
_entity.type
_entity.pdbx_description
1 polymer ?
#
loop_
_entity_poly.entity_id
_entity_poly.type
_entity_poly.pdbx_seq_one_letter_code
_entity_poly.pdbx_strand_id
1 'polypeptide(L)'
;MSSDIANVLVTSFPGLGLPSTLSLPLSTETTINQLYSRINERLPKHDSRLILTTTSNKQLSNISTNLISTLLCPVSDLICLRLSVPLCGGKGGFGSQLRAAGGRMSSKRKRGQGDENASSRNLDGRRLRTVNEAKALAEYLAIKPEMAKREKEERRKKWEQIIELAERKDDELKSGKKQRVDGKWVEDKDDAVERTRDAVINAMKNKAQIVNGF
;
A
#
# COMPACT_ATOMS: atom_id res chain seq x y z
N MET A 1 54.58 16.66 -14.73
CA MET A 1 54.47 18.01 -14.16
C MET A 1 53.09 18.09 -13.56
N SER A 2 52.97 17.92 -12.24
CA SER A 2 51.67 18.04 -11.57
C SER A 2 51.17 19.46 -11.75
N SER A 3 49.92 19.61 -12.17
CA SER A 3 49.24 20.89 -12.28
C SER A 3 49.33 21.61 -10.92
N ASP A 4 50.01 22.75 -10.84
CA ASP A 4 49.99 23.60 -9.63
C ASP A 4 48.60 24.17 -9.33
N ILE A 5 47.63 23.91 -10.21
CA ILE A 5 46.26 24.40 -10.16
C ILE A 5 45.33 23.22 -9.86
N ALA A 6 44.61 23.32 -8.75
CA ALA A 6 43.47 22.47 -8.42
C ALA A 6 42.16 23.15 -8.84
N ASN A 7 41.28 22.38 -9.48
CA ASN A 7 39.96 22.85 -9.88
C ASN A 7 38.96 22.59 -8.74
N VAL A 8 38.58 23.65 -8.02
CA VAL A 8 37.62 23.55 -6.92
C VAL A 8 36.20 23.76 -7.45
N LEU A 9 35.37 22.72 -7.34
CA LEU A 9 33.97 22.74 -7.71
C LEU A 9 33.12 22.88 -6.45
N VAL A 10 32.44 24.01 -6.30
CA VAL A 10 31.57 24.30 -5.15
C VAL A 10 30.12 24.18 -5.59
N THR A 11 29.44 23.13 -5.14
CA THR A 11 28.00 22.95 -5.36
C THR A 11 27.24 23.91 -4.47
N SER A 12 26.43 24.79 -5.07
CA SER A 12 25.59 25.76 -4.36
C SER A 12 24.23 25.17 -3.98
N PHE A 13 23.40 25.96 -3.29
CA PHE A 13 22.02 25.61 -2.98
C PHE A 13 21.03 26.54 -3.70
N PRO A 14 19.80 26.08 -3.98
CA PRO A 14 18.78 26.90 -4.65
C PRO A 14 18.46 28.19 -3.90
N GLY A 15 18.15 29.26 -4.63
CA GLY A 15 17.76 30.56 -4.05
C GLY A 15 18.88 31.58 -3.88
N LEU A 16 20.13 31.21 -4.18
CA LEU A 16 21.29 32.12 -4.17
C LEU A 16 21.44 32.99 -5.43
N GLY A 17 20.66 32.76 -6.49
CA GLY A 17 20.84 33.46 -7.77
C GLY A 17 22.18 33.14 -8.48
N LEU A 18 22.85 32.06 -8.08
CA LEU A 18 24.09 31.55 -8.65
C LEU A 18 23.84 30.25 -9.44
N PRO A 19 24.75 29.86 -10.35
CA PRO A 19 24.70 28.52 -10.95
C PRO A 19 24.79 27.44 -9.87
N SER A 20 24.30 26.24 -10.20
CA SER A 20 24.31 25.08 -9.31
C SER A 20 25.71 24.66 -8.86
N THR A 21 26.72 24.95 -9.67
CA THR A 21 28.12 24.68 -9.37
C THR A 21 28.98 25.88 -9.76
N LEU A 22 29.79 26.36 -8.81
CA LEU A 22 30.83 27.34 -9.05
C LEU A 22 32.17 26.63 -9.29
N SER A 23 32.91 27.04 -10.31
CA SER A 23 34.25 26.55 -10.58
C SER A 23 35.28 27.62 -10.20
N LEU A 24 36.24 27.24 -9.37
CA LEU A 24 37.31 28.10 -8.87
C LEU A 24 38.66 27.39 -9.12
N PRO A 25 39.38 27.73 -10.20
CA PRO A 25 40.76 27.27 -10.36
C PRO A 25 41.65 28.00 -9.34
N LEU A 26 42.27 27.24 -8.45
CA LEU A 26 43.09 27.77 -7.36
C LEU A 26 44.42 27.02 -7.29
N SER A 27 45.48 27.67 -6.81
CA SER A 27 46.76 27.00 -6.61
C SER A 27 46.65 25.94 -5.50
N THR A 28 47.36 24.82 -5.64
CA THR A 28 47.43 23.76 -4.61
C THR A 28 48.01 24.25 -3.27
N GLU A 29 48.76 25.36 -3.29
CA GLU A 29 49.31 26.05 -2.12
C GLU A 29 48.31 27.01 -1.45
N THR A 30 47.11 27.16 -2.01
CA THR A 30 46.07 28.00 -1.41
C THR A 30 45.61 27.39 -0.09
N THR A 31 45.48 28.22 0.95
CA THR A 31 44.94 27.78 2.24
C THR A 31 43.41 27.68 2.21
N ILE A 32 42.83 26.87 3.10
CA ILE A 32 41.38 26.78 3.25
C ILE A 32 40.76 28.13 3.60
N ASN A 33 41.39 28.95 4.45
CA ASN A 33 40.92 30.31 4.75
C ASN A 33 40.84 31.19 3.49
N GLN A 34 41.89 31.20 2.65
CA GLN A 34 41.87 31.93 1.38
C GLN A 34 40.78 31.42 0.43
N LEU A 35 40.54 30.11 0.38
CA LEU A 35 39.43 29.52 -0.37
C LEU A 35 38.08 30.08 0.11
N TYR A 36 37.86 30.20 1.41
CA TYR A 36 36.65 30.82 1.96
C TYR A 36 36.49 32.28 1.52
N SER A 37 37.57 33.07 1.55
CA SER A 37 37.54 34.46 1.06
C SER A 37 37.16 34.54 -0.43
N ARG A 38 37.75 33.69 -1.27
CA ARG A 38 37.43 33.62 -2.71
C ARG A 38 35.98 33.21 -2.98
N ILE A 39 35.43 32.30 -2.18
CA ILE A 39 34.02 31.90 -2.26
C ILE A 39 33.13 33.08 -1.84
N ASN A 40 33.45 33.78 -0.75
CA ASN A 40 32.68 34.91 -0.26
C ASN A 40 32.66 36.10 -1.24
N GLU A 41 33.74 36.34 -1.98
CA GLU A 41 33.78 37.34 -3.06
C GLU A 41 32.81 37.05 -4.22
N ARG A 42 32.44 35.78 -4.41
CA ARG A 42 31.53 35.33 -5.47
C ARG A 42 30.09 35.17 -5.00
N LEU A 43 29.85 35.22 -3.68
CA LEU A 43 28.53 35.06 -3.10
C LEU A 43 27.82 36.40 -2.97
N PRO A 44 26.50 36.48 -3.28
CA PRO A 44 25.68 37.62 -2.90
C PRO A 44 25.69 37.84 -1.39
N LYS A 45 25.37 39.06 -0.96
CA LYS A 45 25.20 39.37 0.46
C LYS A 45 24.11 38.47 1.07
N HIS A 46 24.46 37.80 2.16
CA HIS A 46 23.60 36.85 2.85
C HIS A 46 23.81 36.98 4.37
N ASP A 47 22.75 36.82 5.16
CA ASP A 47 22.80 36.90 6.63
C ASP A 47 23.00 35.54 7.31
N SER A 48 23.03 34.46 6.54
CA SER A 48 23.09 33.10 7.09
C SER A 48 24.51 32.57 7.16
N ARG A 49 24.86 31.87 8.25
CA ARG A 49 26.16 31.18 8.34
C ARG A 49 26.27 30.14 7.22
N LEU A 50 27.31 30.19 6.41
CA LEU A 50 27.54 29.15 5.40
C LEU A 50 28.44 28.03 5.93
N ILE A 51 28.16 26.82 5.46
CA ILE A 51 28.89 25.60 5.82
C ILE A 51 29.44 25.01 4.52
N LEU A 52 30.77 24.91 4.44
CA LEU A 52 31.46 24.24 3.35
C LEU A 52 31.85 22.82 3.79
N THR A 53 31.40 21.82 3.05
CA THR A 53 31.71 20.40 3.31
C THR A 53 32.36 19.73 2.12
N THR A 54 33.20 18.73 2.38
CA THR A 54 33.69 17.80 1.35
C THR A 54 32.59 16.82 0.92
N THR A 55 32.84 16.04 -0.14
CA THR A 55 31.98 14.92 -0.56
C THR A 55 31.78 13.85 0.53
N SER A 56 32.73 13.72 1.46
CA SER A 56 32.68 12.84 2.63
C SER A 56 31.96 13.46 3.84
N ASN A 57 31.24 14.57 3.66
CA ASN A 57 30.55 15.32 4.71
C ASN A 57 31.47 15.85 5.83
N LYS A 58 32.77 16.03 5.56
CA LYS A 58 33.68 16.68 6.49
C LYS A 58 33.55 18.19 6.35
N GLN A 59 33.15 18.87 7.41
CA GLN A 59 33.08 20.33 7.42
C GLN A 59 34.50 20.92 7.42
N LEU A 60 34.73 21.89 6.53
CA LEU A 60 35.97 22.66 6.50
C LEU A 60 35.85 23.84 7.46
N SER A 61 36.87 24.09 8.28
CA SER A 61 36.91 25.26 9.15
C SER A 61 37.37 26.48 8.36
N ASN A 62 36.70 27.61 8.51
CA ASN A 62 37.06 28.88 7.88
C ASN A 62 38.37 29.49 8.44
N ILE A 63 38.83 29.03 9.61
CA ILE A 63 40.07 29.49 10.24
C ILE A 63 41.25 28.56 9.87
N SER A 64 41.00 27.46 9.16
CA SER A 64 42.05 26.49 8.84
C SER A 64 43.08 27.07 7.88
N THR A 65 44.36 26.94 8.24
CA THR A 65 45.53 27.27 7.42
C THR A 65 46.05 26.07 6.63
N ASN A 66 45.38 24.91 6.70
CA ASN A 66 45.75 23.76 5.90
C ASN A 66 45.60 24.08 4.41
N LEU A 67 46.46 23.48 3.60
CA LEU A 67 46.45 23.64 2.15
C LEU A 67 45.27 22.88 1.54
N ILE A 68 44.72 23.39 0.45
CA ILE A 68 43.68 22.69 -0.31
C ILE A 68 44.20 21.40 -0.96
N SER A 69 45.51 21.29 -1.17
CA SER A 69 46.16 20.04 -1.63
C SER A 69 45.85 18.84 -0.74
N THR A 70 45.60 19.05 0.56
CA THR A 70 45.20 17.98 1.49
C THR A 70 43.82 17.39 1.19
N LEU A 71 43.00 18.11 0.41
CA LEU A 71 41.65 17.70 0.01
C LEU A 71 41.62 17.11 -1.41
N LEU A 72 42.77 17.08 -2.09
CA LEU A 72 42.86 16.60 -3.46
C LEU A 72 42.65 15.08 -3.51
N CYS A 73 41.91 14.62 -4.51
CA CYS A 73 41.78 13.19 -4.77
C CYS A 73 43.06 12.70 -5.46
N PRO A 74 43.63 11.54 -5.09
CA PRO A 74 44.82 11.00 -5.75
C PRO A 74 44.64 10.74 -7.25
N VAL A 75 43.39 10.61 -7.70
CA VAL A 75 43.01 10.21 -9.06
C VAL A 75 42.61 11.41 -9.93
N SER A 76 42.42 12.60 -9.33
CA SER A 76 41.93 13.78 -10.05
C SER A 76 42.34 15.09 -9.38
N ASP A 77 42.76 16.07 -10.18
CA ASP A 77 43.07 17.45 -9.74
C ASP A 77 41.81 18.28 -9.40
N LEU A 78 40.73 17.60 -8.99
CA LEU A 78 39.41 18.15 -8.71
C LEU A 78 39.13 18.10 -7.21
N ILE A 79 38.65 19.21 -6.66
CA ILE A 79 38.18 19.29 -5.27
C ILE A 79 36.69 19.61 -5.30
N CYS A 80 35.86 18.64 -4.94
CA CYS A 80 34.42 18.80 -4.91
C CYS A 80 33.95 19.18 -3.49
N LEU A 81 33.35 20.36 -3.36
CA LEU A 81 32.83 20.91 -2.12
C LEU A 81 31.34 21.21 -2.26
N ARG A 82 30.63 21.19 -1.14
CA ARG A 82 29.21 21.53 -1.06
C ARG A 82 29.03 22.71 -0.11
N LEU A 83 28.33 23.73 -0.60
CA LEU A 83 27.92 24.88 0.18
C LEU A 83 26.50 24.63 0.71
N SER A 84 26.32 24.82 2.01
CA SER A 84 25.02 24.61 2.68
C SER A 84 24.77 25.68 3.74
N VAL A 85 23.49 25.89 4.05
CA VAL A 85 23.04 26.78 5.11
C VAL A 85 22.52 25.91 6.25
N PRO A 86 22.85 26.19 7.53
CA PRO A 86 22.18 25.56 8.66
C PRO A 86 20.73 26.00 8.62
N LEU A 87 19.84 25.04 8.41
CA LEU A 87 18.41 25.27 8.52
C LEU A 87 18.04 25.32 10.00
N CYS A 88 17.14 26.23 10.36
CA CYS A 88 16.46 26.20 11.65
C CYS A 88 15.81 24.82 11.78
N GLY A 89 16.36 23.95 12.62
CA GLY A 89 15.91 22.57 12.72
C GLY A 89 14.40 22.49 12.98
N GLY A 90 13.72 21.62 12.23
CA GLY A 90 12.40 21.10 12.56
C GLY A 90 12.53 19.62 12.86
N LYS A 91 11.64 19.05 13.68
CA LYS A 91 11.56 17.59 13.88
C LYS A 91 11.27 16.97 12.51
N GLY A 92 12.31 16.54 11.80
CA GLY A 92 12.18 15.98 10.46
C GLY A 92 11.14 14.85 10.45
N GLY A 93 10.47 14.66 9.30
CA GLY A 93 9.45 13.63 9.11
C GLY A 93 9.94 12.20 9.32
N PHE A 94 11.24 11.97 9.58
CA PHE A 94 11.77 10.66 9.92
C PHE A 94 11.11 10.05 11.17
N GLY A 95 10.87 10.85 12.22
CA GLY A 95 10.19 10.36 13.42
C GLY A 95 8.74 9.95 13.17
N SER A 96 8.03 10.67 12.30
CA SER A 96 6.67 10.28 11.89
C SER A 96 6.68 9.06 10.97
N GLN A 97 7.67 8.94 10.09
CA GLN A 97 7.88 7.74 9.26
C GLN A 97 8.17 6.51 10.12
N LEU A 98 9.00 6.62 11.16
CA LEU A 98 9.25 5.52 12.10
C LEU A 98 7.99 5.12 12.86
N ARG A 99 7.20 6.09 13.34
CA ARG A 99 5.91 5.80 14.00
C ARG A 99 4.93 5.14 13.03
N ALA A 100 4.84 5.62 11.79
CA ALA A 100 4.00 5.04 10.75
C ALA A 100 4.43 3.60 10.39
N ALA A 101 5.74 3.37 10.25
CA ALA A 101 6.29 2.04 10.00
C ALA A 101 6.02 1.07 11.17
N GLY A 102 6.24 1.51 12.41
CA GLY A 102 5.94 0.73 13.61
C GLY A 102 4.46 0.35 13.72
N GLY A 103 3.54 1.26 13.39
CA GLY A 103 2.11 0.96 13.35
C GLY A 103 1.73 -0.05 12.27
N ARG A 104 2.40 -0.03 11.11
CA ARG A 104 2.21 -1.04 10.04
C ARG A 104 2.70 -2.42 10.49
N MET A 105 3.81 -2.47 11.21
CA MET A 105 4.35 -3.73 11.73
C MET A 105 3.44 -4.34 12.80
N SER A 106 2.89 -3.54 13.73
CA SER A 106 2.02 -4.06 14.79
C SER A 106 0.66 -4.52 14.27
N SER A 107 0.09 -3.82 13.29
CA SER A 107 -1.21 -4.16 12.71
C SER A 107 -1.16 -5.42 11.84
N LYS A 108 -0.06 -5.67 11.12
CA LYS A 108 0.14 -6.92 10.36
C LYS A 108 0.21 -8.14 11.28
N ARG A 109 0.81 -7.98 12.47
CA ARG A 109 0.82 -9.00 13.53
C ARG A 109 -0.59 -9.38 14.02
N LYS A 110 -1.55 -8.46 13.98
CA LYS A 110 -2.90 -8.69 14.54
C LYS A 110 -3.89 -9.27 13.54
N ARG A 111 -3.67 -9.10 12.23
CA ARG A 111 -4.63 -9.50 11.17
C ARG A 111 -4.23 -10.74 10.37
N GLY A 112 -2.94 -11.09 10.30
CA GLY A 112 -2.46 -12.21 9.47
C GLY A 112 -1.69 -13.28 10.22
N GLN A 113 -1.75 -13.27 11.56
CA GLN A 113 -0.84 -14.04 12.41
C GLN A 113 -1.60 -14.83 13.49
N GLY A 114 -2.68 -15.52 13.10
CA GLY A 114 -2.82 -16.85 13.66
C GLY A 114 -1.58 -17.62 13.20
N ASP A 115 -0.87 -18.28 14.11
CA ASP A 115 0.17 -19.27 13.77
C ASP A 115 1.63 -18.83 13.52
N GLU A 116 2.11 -17.64 13.91
CA GLU A 116 3.60 -17.45 13.98
C GLU A 116 4.23 -18.40 15.01
N ASN A 117 3.50 -18.70 16.08
CA ASN A 117 3.92 -19.66 17.09
C ASN A 117 3.50 -21.10 16.75
N ALA A 118 2.79 -21.37 15.66
CA ALA A 118 2.35 -22.74 15.35
C ALA A 118 3.51 -23.68 15.00
N SER A 119 4.64 -23.11 14.55
CA SER A 119 5.88 -23.84 14.35
C SER A 119 6.64 -24.10 15.65
N SER A 120 6.33 -23.38 16.74
CA SER A 120 6.93 -23.62 18.04
C SER A 120 6.39 -24.91 18.67
N ARG A 121 7.19 -25.48 19.58
CA ARG A 121 6.90 -26.74 20.26
C ARG A 121 6.56 -26.46 21.70
N ASN A 122 5.64 -27.24 22.26
CA ASN A 122 5.38 -27.27 23.70
C ASN A 122 6.54 -27.93 24.44
N LEU A 123 6.54 -27.84 25.78
CA LEU A 123 7.52 -28.52 26.64
C LEU A 123 7.51 -30.05 26.44
N ASP A 124 6.39 -30.61 25.97
CA ASP A 124 6.25 -32.02 25.60
C ASP A 124 6.76 -32.36 24.17
N GLY A 125 7.36 -31.40 23.46
CA GLY A 125 7.93 -31.59 22.12
C GLY A 125 6.93 -31.65 20.96
N ARG A 126 5.62 -31.56 21.23
CA ARG A 126 4.55 -31.48 20.22
C ARG A 126 4.47 -30.07 19.63
N ARG A 127 4.26 -29.95 18.31
CA ARG A 127 4.05 -28.64 17.66
C ARG A 127 2.69 -28.06 18.06
N LEU A 128 2.64 -26.76 18.32
CA LEU A 128 1.40 -26.07 18.69
C LEU A 128 0.30 -26.22 17.63
N ARG A 129 0.68 -26.30 16.34
CA ARG A 129 -0.25 -26.56 15.24
C ARG A 129 -1.09 -27.82 15.45
N THR A 130 -0.45 -28.96 15.72
CA THR A 130 -1.12 -30.25 15.88
C THR A 130 -2.04 -30.25 17.11
N VAL A 131 -1.65 -29.55 18.17
CA VAL A 131 -2.46 -29.40 19.38
C VAL A 131 -3.70 -28.55 19.09
N ASN A 132 -3.56 -27.46 18.34
CA ASN A 132 -4.68 -26.61 17.95
C ASN A 132 -5.64 -27.33 16.99
N GLU A 133 -5.12 -28.06 16.00
CA GLU A 133 -5.92 -28.89 15.09
C GLU A 133 -6.70 -29.96 15.87
N ALA A 134 -6.06 -30.65 16.83
CA ALA A 134 -6.74 -31.64 17.67
C ALA A 134 -7.83 -31.02 18.55
N LYS A 135 -7.59 -29.83 19.12
CA LYS A 135 -8.61 -29.09 19.89
C LYS A 135 -9.80 -28.69 19.03
N ALA A 136 -9.56 -28.16 17.83
CA ALA A 136 -10.62 -27.79 16.89
C ALA A 136 -11.45 -28.99 16.46
N LEU A 137 -10.82 -30.15 16.23
CA LEU A 137 -11.53 -31.41 15.94
C LEU A 137 -12.36 -31.89 17.13
N ALA A 138 -11.85 -31.80 18.35
CA ALA A 138 -12.58 -32.17 19.56
C ALA A 138 -13.81 -31.27 19.77
N GLU A 139 -13.67 -29.96 19.58
CA GLU A 139 -14.78 -29.00 19.65
C GLU A 139 -15.84 -29.28 18.58
N TYR A 140 -15.42 -29.56 17.34
CA TYR A 140 -16.35 -29.94 16.26
C TYR A 140 -17.12 -31.23 16.59
N LEU A 141 -16.45 -32.24 17.13
CA LEU A 141 -17.09 -33.49 17.56
C LEU A 141 -18.07 -33.28 18.71
N ALA A 142 -17.79 -32.34 19.63
CA ALA A 142 -18.68 -31.98 20.71
C ALA A 142 -19.95 -31.25 20.22
N ILE A 143 -19.85 -30.42 19.17
CA ILE A 143 -20.97 -29.65 18.60
C ILE A 143 -21.84 -30.50 17.66
N LYS A 144 -21.27 -31.52 17.00
CA LYS A 144 -21.97 -32.41 16.07
C LYS A 144 -23.31 -33.00 16.58
N PRO A 145 -23.43 -33.53 17.82
CA PRO A 145 -24.71 -34.05 18.31
C PRO A 145 -25.77 -32.96 18.50
N GLU A 146 -25.38 -31.75 18.87
CA GLU A 146 -26.31 -30.62 19.00
C GLU A 146 -26.83 -30.19 17.61
N MET A 147 -25.92 -30.07 16.64
CA MET A 147 -26.28 -29.76 15.26
C MET A 147 -27.22 -30.82 14.65
N ALA A 148 -26.97 -32.10 14.92
CA ALA A 148 -27.82 -33.19 14.44
C ALA A 148 -29.22 -33.18 15.09
N LYS A 149 -29.34 -32.74 16.36
CA LYS A 149 -30.64 -32.56 17.02
C LYS A 149 -31.41 -31.39 16.41
N ARG A 150 -30.73 -30.25 16.21
CA ARG A 150 -31.32 -29.06 15.57
C ARG A 150 -31.81 -29.36 14.15
N GLU A 151 -31.03 -30.08 13.35
CA GLU A 151 -31.43 -30.46 11.99
C GLU A 151 -32.66 -31.39 11.99
N LYS A 152 -32.73 -32.35 12.92
CA LYS A 152 -33.91 -33.20 13.08
C LYS A 152 -35.15 -32.41 13.50
N GLU A 153 -35.00 -31.43 14.38
CA GLU A 153 -36.09 -30.54 14.80
C GLU A 153 -36.60 -29.67 13.67
N GLU A 154 -35.69 -29.07 12.88
CA GLU A 154 -36.06 -28.29 11.69
C GLU A 154 -36.75 -29.16 10.64
N ARG A 155 -36.27 -30.39 10.45
CA ARG A 155 -36.91 -31.35 9.55
C ARG A 155 -38.32 -31.66 10.04
N ARG A 156 -38.51 -31.99 11.31
CA ARG A 156 -39.84 -32.24 11.89
C ARG A 156 -40.78 -31.04 11.71
N LYS A 157 -40.32 -29.82 12.01
CA LYS A 157 -41.11 -28.59 11.81
C LYS A 157 -41.52 -28.38 10.34
N LYS A 158 -40.60 -28.63 9.39
CA LYS A 158 -40.91 -28.56 7.96
C LYS A 158 -41.95 -29.61 7.54
N TRP A 159 -41.82 -30.83 8.05
CA TRP A 159 -42.80 -31.90 7.80
C TRP A 159 -44.17 -31.55 8.38
N GLU A 160 -44.22 -31.06 9.62
CA GLU A 160 -45.45 -30.59 10.27
C GLU A 160 -46.12 -29.47 9.46
N GLN A 161 -45.35 -28.48 8.99
CA GLN A 161 -45.86 -27.40 8.13
C GLN A 161 -46.40 -27.91 6.79
N ILE A 162 -45.76 -28.92 6.18
CA ILE A 162 -46.25 -29.52 4.93
C ILE A 162 -47.57 -30.25 5.18
N ILE A 163 -47.67 -31.01 6.27
CA ILE A 163 -48.91 -31.71 6.65
C ILE A 163 -50.03 -30.69 6.89
N GLU A 164 -49.76 -29.64 7.67
CA GLU A 164 -50.75 -28.59 7.95
C GLU A 164 -51.21 -27.87 6.67
N LEU A 165 -50.30 -27.59 5.74
CA LEU A 165 -50.64 -27.00 4.43
C LEU A 165 -51.45 -27.97 3.55
N ALA A 166 -51.15 -29.27 3.61
CA ALA A 166 -51.89 -30.29 2.89
C ALA A 166 -53.29 -30.48 3.46
N GLU A 167 -53.44 -30.54 4.79
CA GLU A 167 -54.74 -30.60 5.47
C GLU A 167 -55.58 -29.35 5.18
N ARG A 168 -54.99 -28.16 5.23
CA ARG A 168 -55.68 -26.91 4.85
C ARG A 168 -56.13 -26.93 3.40
N LYS A 169 -55.30 -27.44 2.48
CA LYS A 169 -55.68 -27.60 1.07
C LYS A 169 -56.79 -28.63 0.88
N ASP A 170 -56.76 -29.75 1.61
CA ASP A 170 -57.80 -30.76 1.57
C ASP A 170 -59.12 -30.25 2.15
N ASP A 171 -59.08 -29.43 3.20
CA ASP A 171 -60.25 -28.77 3.77
C ASP A 171 -60.80 -27.69 2.82
N GLU A 172 -59.94 -26.96 2.12
CA GLU A 172 -60.34 -26.04 1.03
C GLU A 172 -60.97 -26.81 -0.14
N LEU A 173 -60.46 -28.00 -0.47
CA LEU A 173 -61.02 -28.86 -1.52
C LEU A 173 -62.38 -29.46 -1.11
N LYS A 174 -62.50 -29.93 0.14
CA LYS A 174 -63.73 -30.52 0.71
C LYS A 174 -64.81 -29.47 0.98
N SER A 175 -64.44 -28.24 1.32
CA SER A 175 -65.38 -27.11 1.48
C SER A 175 -65.93 -26.56 0.16
N GLY A 176 -65.63 -27.22 -0.97
CA GLY A 176 -66.41 -27.11 -2.21
C GLY A 176 -66.18 -25.83 -3.00
N LYS A 177 -65.18 -25.01 -2.67
CA LYS A 177 -64.77 -23.88 -3.51
C LYS A 177 -63.86 -24.40 -4.62
N LYS A 178 -64.48 -24.89 -5.70
CA LYS A 178 -63.81 -25.11 -6.99
C LYS A 178 -62.99 -23.87 -7.34
N GLN A 179 -61.66 -23.97 -7.19
CA GLN A 179 -60.72 -23.07 -7.83
C GLN A 179 -60.84 -23.33 -9.33
N ARG A 180 -61.76 -22.59 -9.97
CA ARG A 180 -61.68 -22.34 -11.41
C ARG A 180 -60.29 -21.77 -11.61
N VAL A 181 -59.53 -22.32 -12.54
CA VAL A 181 -58.19 -21.82 -12.92
C VAL A 181 -58.27 -20.30 -12.95
N ASP A 182 -57.57 -19.65 -12.01
CA ASP A 182 -57.67 -18.20 -11.79
C ASP A 182 -57.40 -17.51 -13.13
N GLY A 183 -58.33 -16.70 -13.63
CA GLY A 183 -58.18 -16.01 -14.91
C GLY A 183 -56.88 -15.21 -14.98
N LYS A 184 -56.41 -14.72 -13.83
CA LYS A 184 -55.08 -14.10 -13.67
C LYS A 184 -53.92 -15.02 -14.03
N TRP A 185 -53.98 -16.31 -13.72
CA TRP A 185 -52.90 -17.24 -14.07
C TRP A 185 -52.85 -17.53 -15.58
N VAL A 186 -54.02 -17.50 -16.24
CA VAL A 186 -54.11 -17.63 -17.69
C VAL A 186 -53.56 -16.36 -18.35
N GLU A 187 -53.98 -15.17 -17.88
CA GLU A 187 -53.44 -13.88 -18.34
C GLU A 187 -51.94 -13.77 -18.10
N ASP A 188 -51.43 -14.11 -16.92
CA ASP A 188 -49.99 -14.07 -16.61
C ASP A 188 -49.17 -15.03 -17.50
N LYS A 189 -49.76 -16.17 -17.88
CA LYS A 189 -49.12 -17.09 -18.83
C LYS A 189 -49.14 -16.54 -20.25
N ASP A 190 -50.25 -15.96 -20.68
CA ASP A 190 -50.36 -15.35 -22.01
C ASP A 190 -49.42 -14.15 -22.14
N ASP A 191 -49.33 -13.30 -21.10
CA ASP A 191 -48.38 -12.19 -21.00
C ASP A 191 -46.92 -12.65 -21.08
N ALA A 192 -46.56 -13.73 -20.37
CA ALA A 192 -45.21 -14.27 -20.40
C ALA A 192 -44.86 -14.84 -21.80
N VAL A 193 -45.82 -15.48 -22.46
CA VAL A 193 -45.67 -15.99 -23.82
C VAL A 193 -45.55 -14.84 -24.83
N GLU A 194 -46.33 -13.77 -24.68
CA GLU A 194 -46.30 -12.59 -25.55
C GLU A 194 -44.98 -11.84 -25.43
N ARG A 195 -44.49 -11.60 -24.19
CA ARG A 195 -43.16 -11.01 -23.95
C ARG A 195 -42.04 -11.82 -24.60
N THR A 196 -42.15 -13.15 -24.60
CA THR A 196 -41.15 -14.02 -25.23
C THR A 196 -41.21 -13.93 -26.75
N ARG A 197 -42.40 -13.83 -27.35
CA ARG A 197 -42.57 -13.62 -28.80
C ARG A 197 -42.00 -12.27 -29.24
N ASP A 198 -42.27 -11.21 -28.49
CA ASP A 198 -41.77 -9.86 -28.79
C ASP A 198 -40.25 -9.79 -28.73
N ALA A 199 -39.64 -10.45 -27.74
CA ALA A 199 -38.18 -10.54 -27.63
C ALA A 199 -37.56 -11.22 -28.85
N VAL A 200 -38.17 -12.29 -29.37
CA VAL A 200 -37.69 -13.02 -30.55
C VAL A 200 -37.85 -12.19 -31.83
N ILE A 201 -38.99 -11.51 -32.00
CA ILE A 201 -39.25 -10.65 -33.17
C ILE A 201 -38.25 -9.49 -33.23
N ASN A 202 -37.98 -8.85 -32.08
CA ASN A 202 -36.98 -7.78 -32.01
C ASN A 202 -35.56 -8.30 -32.29
N ALA A 203 -35.21 -9.49 -31.81
CA ALA A 203 -33.93 -10.11 -32.13
C ALA A 203 -33.78 -10.42 -33.64
N MET A 204 -34.84 -10.88 -34.31
CA MET A 204 -34.82 -11.14 -35.76
C MET A 204 -34.71 -9.85 -36.59
N LYS A 205 -35.43 -8.78 -36.21
CA LYS A 205 -35.34 -7.48 -36.88
C LYS A 205 -33.95 -6.85 -36.73
N ASN A 206 -33.39 -6.90 -35.53
CA ASN A 206 -32.03 -6.42 -35.28
C ASN A 206 -31.00 -7.23 -36.07
N LYS A 207 -31.17 -8.56 -36.19
CA LYS A 207 -30.30 -9.40 -37.01
C LYS A 207 -30.40 -9.06 -38.51
N ALA A 208 -31.59 -8.73 -39.02
CA ALA A 208 -31.79 -8.32 -40.42
C ALA A 208 -31.18 -6.94 -40.74
N GLN A 209 -31.19 -6.00 -39.79
CA GLN A 209 -30.52 -4.69 -39.96
C GLN A 209 -29.00 -4.80 -39.98
N ILE A 210 -28.41 -5.74 -39.23
CA ILE A 210 -26.96 -5.99 -39.23
C ILE A 210 -26.47 -6.59 -40.56
N VAL A 211 -27.32 -7.37 -41.25
CA VAL A 211 -26.97 -8.02 -42.53
C VAL A 211 -27.07 -7.06 -43.73
N ASN A 212 -27.91 -6.03 -43.67
CA ASN A 212 -28.08 -5.02 -44.74
C ASN A 212 -27.17 -3.79 -44.57
N GLY A 213 -26.28 -3.78 -43.57
CA GLY A 213 -25.35 -2.68 -43.26
C GLY A 213 -23.89 -2.95 -43.64
N PHE A 214 -23.63 -3.98 -44.45
CA PHE A 214 -22.34 -4.26 -45.10
C PHE A 214 -22.52 -4.31 -46.62
#